data_AF-S4NZA4-F1
#
_entry.id   AF-S4NZA4-F1
#
_cell.length_a   1.000
_cell.length_b   1.000
_cell.length_c   1.000
_cell.angle_alpha   90.00
_cell.angle_beta   90.00
_cell.angle_gamma   90.00
#
_symmetry.space_group_name_H-M   'P 1'
#
loop_
_entity.id
_entity.type
_entity.pdbx_description
1 polymer ?
#
loop_
_entity_poly.entity_id
_entity_poly.type
_entity_poly.pdbx_seq_one_letter_code
_entity_poly.pdbx_strand_id
1 'polypeptide(L)'
;RYYQQVQQSYAAGTFRCGPLHQISLVGTVHEEVGGYFPDMLNMLSECPYLNLTMPWGPMSAVEMDPKESNDGPILWIRPGEQLVPTAELGKSPIKKRRT
;
A
#
# COMPACT_ATOMS: atom_id res chain seq x y z
N ARG A 1 12.33 3.43 0.54
CA ARG A 1 12.68 2.41 1.56
C ARG A 1 11.71 1.24 1.55
N TYR A 2 10.39 1.43 1.73
CA TYR A 2 9.39 0.35 1.72
C TYR A 2 9.42 -0.50 0.44
N TYR A 3 9.33 0.14 -0.73
CA TYR A 3 9.37 -0.53 -2.04
C TYR A 3 10.57 -1.50 -2.19
N GLN A 4 11.77 -1.08 -1.76
CA GLN A 4 12.97 -1.92 -1.82
C GLN A 4 12.84 -3.17 -0.94
N GLN A 5 12.21 -3.06 0.25
CA GLN A 5 11.98 -4.21 1.12
C GLN A 5 11.00 -5.20 0.50
N VAL A 6 9.92 -4.69 -0.13
CA VAL A 6 8.97 -5.53 -0.88
C VAL A 6 9.70 -6.27 -1.99
N GLN A 7 10.47 -5.56 -2.83
CA GLN A 7 11.20 -6.19 -3.94
C GLN A 7 12.22 -7.23 -3.47
N GLN A 8 13.00 -6.92 -2.43
CA GLN A 8 14.04 -7.83 -1.92
C GLN A 8 13.48 -9.11 -1.31
N SER A 9 12.25 -9.06 -0.80
CA SER A 9 11.64 -10.17 -0.06
C SER A 9 10.49 -10.86 -0.80
N TYR A 10 10.13 -10.37 -1.98
CA TYR A 10 9.08 -10.95 -2.81
C TYR A 10 9.45 -12.36 -3.25
N ALA A 11 8.55 -13.31 -2.98
CA ALA A 11 8.67 -14.69 -3.42
C ALA A 11 7.26 -15.31 -3.53
N ALA A 12 6.98 -15.95 -4.68
CA ALA A 12 5.78 -16.75 -4.91
C ALA A 12 4.45 -16.06 -4.50
N GLY A 13 4.29 -14.77 -4.82
CA GLY A 13 3.05 -14.02 -4.57
C GLY A 13 2.93 -13.38 -3.19
N THR A 14 3.92 -13.54 -2.31
CA THR A 14 3.99 -12.85 -1.00
C THR A 14 5.32 -12.10 -0.85
N PHE A 15 5.42 -11.24 0.15
CA PHE A 15 6.69 -10.59 0.51
C PHE A 15 6.87 -10.55 2.03
N ARG A 16 8.13 -10.56 2.49
CA ARG A 16 8.50 -10.66 3.92
C ARG A 16 8.89 -9.30 4.50
N CYS A 17 7.94 -8.39 4.55
CA CYS A 17 7.99 -7.17 5.36
C CYS A 17 6.57 -6.77 5.78
N GLY A 18 6.45 -5.74 6.64
CA GLY A 18 5.15 -5.27 7.10
C GLY A 18 4.26 -4.72 5.96
N PRO A 19 2.95 -4.56 6.19
CA PRO A 19 2.07 -3.91 5.21
C PRO A 19 2.41 -2.43 5.06
N LEU A 20 1.98 -1.83 3.94
CA LEU A 20 1.83 -0.38 3.83
C LEU A 20 0.42 -0.05 4.33
N HIS A 21 0.34 0.73 5.42
CA HIS A 21 -0.91 1.31 5.87
C HIS A 21 -1.48 2.26 4.81
N GLN A 22 -2.79 2.49 4.86
CA GLN A 22 -3.46 3.38 3.92
C GLN A 22 -2.78 4.74 3.83
N ILE A 23 -2.58 5.20 2.60
CA ILE A 23 -2.14 6.55 2.27
C ILE A 23 -3.20 7.20 1.39
N SER A 24 -3.60 8.41 1.72
CA SER A 24 -4.52 9.18 0.87
C SER A 24 -3.81 9.69 -0.38
N LEU A 25 -4.50 9.59 -1.53
CA LEU A 25 -4.00 10.06 -2.82
C LEU A 25 -4.45 11.49 -3.17
N VAL A 26 -5.41 12.01 -2.41
CA VAL A 26 -6.09 13.28 -2.70
C VAL A 26 -5.63 14.42 -1.81
N GLY A 27 -4.98 14.14 -0.70
CA GLY A 27 -4.61 15.13 0.29
C GLY A 27 -4.64 14.49 1.66
N THR A 28 -4.42 15.28 2.70
CA THR A 28 -4.53 14.79 4.07
C THR A 28 -5.45 15.72 4.83
N VAL A 29 -6.50 15.16 5.40
CA VAL A 29 -7.32 15.84 6.40
C VAL A 29 -7.12 15.13 7.74
N HIS A 30 -6.94 15.90 8.81
CA HIS A 30 -6.74 15.38 10.16
C HIS A 30 -5.61 14.34 10.30
N GLU A 31 -5.95 13.10 10.71
CA GLU A 31 -5.00 12.03 11.04
C GLU A 31 -4.58 11.19 9.81
N GLU A 32 -5.10 11.52 8.63
CA GLU A 32 -4.72 10.84 7.40
C GLU A 32 -3.26 11.10 7.06
N VAL A 33 -2.57 10.05 6.62
CA VAL A 33 -1.23 10.13 6.06
C VAL A 33 -1.34 10.04 4.54
N GLY A 34 -0.48 10.76 3.82
CA GLY A 34 -0.53 10.78 2.36
C GLY A 34 -0.18 12.15 1.79
N GLY A 35 -0.84 12.49 0.69
CA GLY A 35 -0.60 13.73 -0.05
C GLY A 35 -1.44 13.78 -1.32
N TYR A 36 -1.22 14.81 -2.13
CA TYR A 36 -1.88 14.92 -3.43
C TYR A 36 -0.99 14.32 -4.53
N PHE A 37 -1.46 13.25 -5.17
CA PHE A 37 -0.70 12.49 -6.18
C PHE A 37 -1.41 12.53 -7.54
N PRO A 38 -1.31 13.65 -8.28
CA PRO A 38 -2.05 13.84 -9.53
C PRO A 38 -1.73 12.79 -10.59
N ASP A 39 -0.48 12.34 -10.69
CA ASP A 39 -0.07 11.33 -11.68
C ASP A 39 -0.79 9.99 -11.47
N MET A 40 -0.98 9.59 -10.22
CA MET A 40 -1.73 8.38 -9.89
C MET A 40 -3.22 8.55 -10.14
N LEU A 41 -3.79 9.71 -9.78
CA LEU A 41 -5.20 9.99 -10.04
C LEU A 41 -5.50 10.03 -11.55
N ASN A 42 -4.60 10.60 -12.34
CA ASN A 42 -4.68 10.60 -13.80
C ASN A 42 -4.61 9.19 -14.38
N MET A 43 -3.67 8.36 -13.89
CA MET A 43 -3.60 6.96 -14.30
C MET A 43 -4.90 6.20 -13.98
N LEU A 44 -5.55 6.48 -12.84
CA LEU A 44 -6.84 5.85 -12.52
C LEU A 44 -7.97 6.36 -13.42
N SER A 45 -7.97 7.64 -13.81
CA SER A 45 -8.99 8.21 -14.68
C SER A 45 -8.85 7.80 -16.15
N GLU A 46 -7.71 7.24 -16.57
CA GLU A 46 -7.58 6.58 -17.88
C GLU A 46 -8.53 5.37 -18.01
N CYS A 47 -8.91 4.74 -16.90
CA CYS A 47 -9.94 3.71 -16.91
C CYS A 47 -11.33 4.36 -17.02
N PRO A 48 -12.10 4.10 -18.10
CA PRO A 48 -13.38 4.78 -18.34
C PRO A 48 -14.40 4.50 -17.24
N TYR A 49 -14.36 3.30 -16.64
CA TYR A 49 -15.25 2.94 -15.54
C TYR A 49 -14.92 3.73 -14.27
N LEU A 50 -13.63 3.82 -13.92
CA LEU A 50 -13.21 4.55 -12.73
C LEU A 50 -13.47 6.04 -12.90
N ASN A 51 -13.18 6.60 -14.07
CA ASN A 51 -13.44 8.01 -14.35
C ASN A 51 -14.91 8.39 -14.13
N LEU A 52 -15.84 7.52 -14.52
CA LEU A 52 -17.27 7.73 -14.31
C LEU A 52 -17.64 7.74 -12.83
N THR A 53 -17.04 6.85 -12.04
CA THR A 53 -17.42 6.57 -10.64
C THR A 53 -16.47 7.13 -9.58
N MET A 54 -15.49 7.96 -9.95
CA MET A 54 -14.66 8.67 -8.98
C MET A 54 -15.55 9.52 -8.04
N PRO A 55 -15.08 9.87 -6.83
CA PRO A 55 -15.83 10.75 -5.92
C PRO A 55 -16.20 12.11 -6.54
N TRP A 56 -15.43 12.59 -7.51
CA TRP A 56 -15.68 13.79 -8.34
C TRP A 56 -15.98 13.45 -9.81
N GLY A 57 -16.28 12.19 -10.11
CA GLY A 57 -16.61 11.72 -11.45
C GLY A 57 -18.02 12.15 -11.87
N PRO A 58 -18.38 12.01 -13.16
CA PRO A 58 -19.69 12.38 -13.69
C PRO A 58 -20.91 11.73 -13.02
N MET A 59 -20.75 10.57 -12.37
CA MET A 59 -21.83 9.91 -11.63
C MET A 59 -21.88 10.29 -10.14
N SER A 60 -21.00 11.18 -9.69
CA SER A 60 -21.04 11.66 -8.32
C SER A 60 -22.30 12.50 -8.08
N ALA A 61 -22.85 12.39 -6.87
CA ALA A 61 -23.99 13.19 -6.44
C ALA A 61 -23.61 14.64 -6.09
N VAL A 62 -22.30 14.93 -6.02
CA VAL A 62 -21.77 16.23 -5.63
C VAL A 62 -20.64 16.64 -6.57
N GLU A 63 -20.50 17.93 -6.81
CA GLU A 63 -19.34 18.50 -7.49
C GLU A 63 -18.29 18.86 -6.44
N MET A 64 -17.05 18.36 -6.59
CA MET A 64 -15.97 18.59 -5.64
C MET A 64 -14.60 18.66 -6.33
N ASP A 65 -13.67 19.42 -5.75
CA ASP A 65 -12.24 19.28 -6.09
C ASP A 65 -11.71 17.97 -5.48
N PRO A 66 -10.92 17.17 -6.21
CA PRO A 66 -10.31 15.97 -5.68
C PRO A 66 -9.66 16.16 -4.31
N LYS A 67 -9.00 17.30 -4.07
CA LYS A 67 -8.27 17.59 -2.82
C LYS A 67 -9.14 17.78 -1.59
N GLU A 68 -10.44 18.01 -1.80
CA GLU A 68 -11.43 18.19 -0.74
C GLU A 68 -12.17 16.89 -0.42
N SER A 69 -11.91 15.83 -1.20
CA SER A 69 -12.53 14.51 -1.02
C SER A 69 -12.06 13.85 0.28
N ASN A 70 -13.02 13.46 1.11
CA ASN A 70 -12.81 12.54 2.25
C ASN A 70 -13.13 11.08 1.87
N ASP A 71 -13.57 10.83 0.63
CA ASP A 71 -13.94 9.50 0.14
C ASP A 71 -12.74 8.75 -0.49
N GLY A 72 -11.55 9.37 -0.45
CA GLY A 72 -10.34 8.89 -1.11
C GLY A 72 -10.22 9.36 -2.56
N PRO A 73 -9.49 8.62 -3.43
CA PRO A 73 -8.96 7.27 -3.22
C PRO A 73 -7.78 7.18 -2.22
N ILE A 74 -7.63 6.00 -1.61
CA ILE A 74 -6.49 5.64 -0.76
C ILE A 74 -5.71 4.47 -1.39
N LEU A 75 -4.39 4.41 -1.17
CA LEU A 75 -3.53 3.28 -1.55
C LEU A 75 -3.03 2.56 -0.31
N TRP A 76 -3.03 1.23 -0.32
CA TRP A 76 -2.42 0.39 0.72
C TRP A 76 -1.82 -0.87 0.09
N ILE A 77 -0.94 -1.55 0.81
CA ILE A 77 -0.26 -2.76 0.31
C ILE A 77 -0.27 -3.82 1.41
N ARG A 78 -0.63 -5.06 1.06
CA ARG A 78 -0.66 -6.21 1.97
C ARG A 78 0.36 -7.27 1.54
N PRO A 79 1.06 -7.92 2.50
CA PRO A 79 2.10 -8.91 2.23
C PRO A 79 1.57 -10.28 1.76
N GLY A 80 0.25 -10.49 1.84
CA GLY A 80 -0.37 -11.80 1.67
C GLY A 80 -0.20 -12.68 2.92
N GLU A 81 -1.10 -13.65 3.07
CA GLU A 81 -1.03 -14.63 4.16
C GLU A 81 0.20 -15.51 4.01
N GLN A 82 0.94 -15.70 5.10
CA GLN A 82 2.19 -16.46 5.10
C GLN A 82 2.54 -16.92 6.51
N LEU A 83 3.30 -18.01 6.60
CA LEU A 83 3.93 -18.42 7.85
C LEU A 83 5.11 -17.50 8.13
N VAL A 84 5.03 -16.74 9.22
CA VAL A 84 6.14 -15.92 9.71
C VAL A 84 6.91 -16.74 10.74
N PRO A 85 8.21 -17.04 10.53
CA PRO A 85 8.99 -17.77 11.52
C PRO A 85 9.00 -17.00 12.85
N THR A 86 8.47 -17.61 13.91
CA THR A 86 8.74 -17.15 15.27
C THR A 86 10.22 -17.42 15.57
N ALA A 87 10.86 -16.53 16.33
CA ALA A 87 12.32 -16.51 16.54
C ALA A 87 12.93 -17.77 17.22
N GLU A 88 12.18 -18.86 17.39
CA GLU A 88 12.60 -20.10 18.03
C GLU A 88 13.09 -21.20 17.07
N LEU A 89 13.15 -20.96 15.76
CA LEU A 89 13.79 -21.89 14.82
C LEU A 89 15.31 -21.64 14.77
N GLY A 90 15.99 -22.10 15.83
CA GLY A 90 17.35 -22.65 15.73
C GLY A 90 18.54 -21.67 15.70
N LYS A 91 18.92 -21.16 16.87
CA LYS A 91 20.36 -21.03 17.22
C LYS A 91 20.67 -21.85 18.47
N SER A 92 20.56 -23.17 18.37
CA SER A 92 21.43 -24.02 19.19
C SER A 92 22.86 -23.74 18.70
N PRO A 93 23.81 -23.30 19.55
CA PRO A 93 25.17 -23.08 19.10
C PRO A 93 25.73 -24.42 18.62
N ILE A 94 25.95 -24.56 17.32
CA ILE A 94 26.79 -25.63 16.79
C ILE A 94 28.15 -25.44 17.45
N LYS A 95 28.43 -26.24 18.49
CA LYS A 95 29.78 -26.41 19.04
C LYS A 95 30.65 -26.88 17.89
N LYS A 96 31.50 -26.00 17.35
CA LYS A 96 32.59 -26.39 16.45
C LYS A 96 33.42 -27.44 17.20
N ARG A 97 33.39 -28.71 16.75
CA ARG A 97 34.40 -29.69 17.18
C ARG A 97 35.74 -29.19 16.65
N ARG A 98 36.69 -28.91 17.55
CA ARG A 98 38.11 -28.77 17.19
C ARG A 98 38.57 -30.16 16.75
N THR A 99 38.89 -30.29 15.47
CA THR A 99 39.87 -31.26 14.96
C THR A 99 41.24 -30.63 15.01
#